data_AF-T1ZC33-F1
#
_entry.id   AF-T1ZC33-F1
#
_cell.length_a   1.000
_cell.length_b   1.000
_cell.length_c   1.000
_cell.angle_alpha   90.00
_cell.angle_beta   90.00
_cell.angle_gamma   90.00
#
_symmetry.space_group_name_H-M   'P 1'
#
loop_
_entity.id
_entity.type
_entity.pdbx_description
1 polymer ?
#
loop_
_entity_poly.entity_id
_entity_poly.type
_entity_poly.pdbx_seq_one_letter_code
_entity_poly.pdbx_strand_id
1 'polypeptide(L)'
;MQNNNPKIQFTPKQWVSFGLFFLIMLLNYYYPNQQLLIFLFSIYYFSMLALWRKEIIKKWTDTRKSREKVRERVYFYVTDLGHETDIVKRRKIDEVSLITAYGIFFAVVLSFYLFNQVGIDLRKMKIFGSDLNVAHVAILLVLIAIILKLRYHWTPTYYFIIPITSLSLLSVKIEDVGTTESIVKYFCFVIIMYLIFTLLLPVPYLRKVTNSTLIFGALFSIIVPTLMEHILSNYVIGQFAQSTMTVQNLSNVLPRDFYDSLYKSGFIKEINETIELLFLVIIKSKLKIFSTINFLWLSGYVLGSFIINIKLKLGELRASNIYDSILYSENATYEDLRDAIYFGGETYKNRIIDNAAYRKIIYNEESKREFLKIEHLCVINLFINFWRSCVNKLQQCIK
;
A
#
# COMPACT_ATOMS: atom_id res chain seq x y z
N MET A 1 -2.90 17.27 -38.95
CA MET A 1 -2.88 16.27 -37.87
C MET A 1 -3.76 15.11 -38.28
N GLN A 2 -3.17 14.02 -38.81
CA GLN A 2 -3.91 12.82 -39.18
C GLN A 2 -4.33 12.08 -37.90
N ASN A 3 -5.64 11.94 -37.74
CA ASN A 3 -6.30 11.25 -36.65
C ASN A 3 -6.16 9.73 -36.85
N ASN A 4 -4.99 9.17 -36.52
CA ASN A 4 -4.78 7.73 -36.48
C ASN A 4 -5.39 7.17 -35.19
N ASN A 5 -6.72 7.10 -35.13
CA ASN A 5 -7.37 6.16 -34.22
C ASN A 5 -7.12 4.75 -34.79
N PRO A 6 -6.34 3.89 -34.13
CA PRO A 6 -6.20 2.51 -34.58
C PRO A 6 -7.58 1.86 -34.50
N LYS A 7 -8.15 1.49 -35.66
CA LYS A 7 -9.35 0.64 -35.71
C LYS A 7 -9.02 -0.64 -34.95
N ILE A 8 -9.68 -0.85 -33.82
CA ILE A 8 -9.53 -2.07 -33.00
C ILE A 8 -10.05 -3.24 -33.84
N GLN A 9 -9.15 -3.92 -34.55
CA GLN A 9 -9.46 -5.15 -35.26
C GLN A 9 -9.30 -6.32 -34.29
N PHE A 10 -10.43 -6.93 -33.92
CA PHE A 10 -10.43 -8.13 -33.10
C PHE A 10 -9.97 -9.34 -33.94
N THR A 11 -9.03 -10.10 -33.38
CA THR A 11 -8.59 -11.38 -33.95
C THR A 11 -9.73 -12.41 -33.93
N PRO A 12 -9.71 -13.43 -34.81
CA PRO A 12 -10.73 -14.49 -34.80
C PRO A 12 -10.91 -15.17 -33.43
N LYS A 13 -9.81 -15.36 -32.69
CA LYS A 13 -9.85 -15.88 -31.31
C LYS A 13 -10.61 -14.96 -30.36
N GLN A 14 -10.45 -13.65 -30.48
CA GLN A 14 -11.17 -12.68 -29.65
C GLN A 14 -12.67 -12.67 -29.97
N TRP A 15 -13.05 -12.81 -31.24
CA TRP A 15 -14.46 -12.96 -31.64
C TRP A 15 -15.11 -14.21 -31.07
N VAL A 16 -14.43 -15.36 -31.14
CA VAL A 16 -14.92 -16.62 -30.53
C VAL A 16 -15.08 -16.46 -29.01
N SER A 17 -14.10 -15.82 -28.36
CA SER A 17 -14.10 -15.59 -26.92
C SER A 17 -15.26 -14.68 -26.47
N PHE A 18 -15.53 -13.62 -27.22
CA PHE A 18 -16.60 -12.67 -26.95
C PHE A 18 -17.97 -13.25 -27.28
N GLY A 19 -18.10 -13.95 -28.40
CA GLY A 19 -19.34 -14.60 -28.83
C GLY A 19 -19.81 -15.66 -27.83
N LEU A 20 -18.90 -16.51 -27.32
CA LEU A 20 -19.23 -17.50 -26.29
C LEU A 20 -19.67 -16.84 -24.97
N PHE A 21 -18.99 -15.77 -24.54
CA PHE A 21 -19.39 -15.04 -23.33
C PHE A 21 -20.76 -14.37 -23.49
N PHE A 22 -21.01 -13.74 -24.64
CA PHE A 22 -22.28 -13.10 -24.95
C PHE A 22 -23.44 -14.11 -25.02
N LEU A 23 -23.20 -15.31 -25.57
CA LEU A 23 -24.17 -16.39 -25.58
C LEU A 23 -24.55 -16.84 -24.16
N ILE A 24 -23.56 -16.96 -23.25
CA ILE A 24 -23.81 -17.30 -21.84
C ILE A 24 -24.62 -16.20 -21.14
N MET A 25 -24.32 -14.92 -21.42
CA MET A 25 -25.08 -13.78 -20.88
C MET A 25 -26.53 -13.76 -21.39
N LEU A 26 -26.76 -14.07 -22.68
CA LEU A 26 -28.10 -14.20 -23.23
C LEU A 26 -28.87 -15.37 -22.59
N LEU A 27 -28.23 -16.54 -22.48
CA LEU A 27 -28.83 -17.70 -21.81
C LEU A 27 -29.23 -17.40 -20.37
N ASN A 28 -28.42 -16.63 -19.62
CA ASN A 28 -28.76 -16.18 -18.27
C ASN A 28 -30.04 -15.33 -18.24
N TYR A 29 -30.18 -14.42 -19.20
CA TYR A 29 -31.33 -13.52 -19.27
C TYR A 29 -32.64 -14.28 -19.51
N TYR A 30 -32.62 -15.31 -20.36
CA TYR A 30 -33.81 -16.08 -20.71
C TYR A 30 -34.10 -17.25 -19.75
N TYR A 31 -33.08 -17.87 -19.15
CA TYR A 31 -33.22 -19.01 -18.25
C TYR A 31 -32.39 -18.78 -16.98
N PRO A 32 -32.97 -18.15 -15.93
CA PRO A 32 -32.26 -17.85 -14.70
C PRO A 32 -32.12 -19.11 -13.82
N ASN A 33 -31.28 -20.06 -14.25
CA ASN A 33 -30.84 -21.19 -13.44
C ASN A 33 -29.37 -20.97 -13.03
N GLN A 34 -29.16 -20.60 -11.77
CA GLN A 34 -27.85 -20.28 -11.22
C GLN A 34 -26.85 -21.45 -11.34
N GLN A 35 -27.31 -22.69 -11.18
CA GLN A 35 -26.42 -23.86 -11.23
C GLN A 35 -25.92 -24.12 -12.66
N LEU A 36 -26.83 -24.06 -13.63
CA LEU A 36 -26.51 -24.25 -15.04
C LEU A 36 -25.58 -23.13 -15.54
N LEU A 37 -25.79 -21.89 -15.08
CA LEU A 37 -24.94 -20.77 -15.43
C LEU A 37 -23.50 -20.94 -14.93
N ILE A 38 -23.31 -21.36 -13.68
CA ILE A 38 -21.96 -21.55 -13.13
C ILE A 38 -21.26 -22.72 -13.84
N PHE A 39 -21.99 -23.77 -14.20
CA PHE A 39 -21.46 -24.87 -15.00
C PHE A 39 -21.01 -24.41 -16.39
N LEU A 40 -21.85 -23.65 -17.12
CA LEU A 40 -21.49 -23.08 -18.43
C LEU A 40 -20.31 -22.12 -18.33
N PHE A 41 -20.27 -21.27 -17.29
CA PHE A 41 -19.15 -20.38 -17.04
C PHE A 41 -17.87 -21.17 -16.77
N SER A 42 -17.97 -22.30 -16.06
CA SER A 42 -16.83 -23.17 -15.79
C SER A 42 -16.23 -23.73 -17.08
N ILE A 43 -17.09 -24.31 -17.94
CA ILE A 43 -16.68 -24.82 -19.25
C ILE A 43 -16.06 -23.70 -20.08
N TYR A 44 -16.67 -22.53 -20.11
CA TYR A 44 -16.14 -21.36 -20.81
C TYR A 44 -14.74 -21.00 -20.31
N TYR A 45 -14.56 -20.85 -19.00
CA TYR A 45 -13.29 -20.46 -18.40
C TYR A 45 -12.16 -21.45 -18.72
N PHE A 46 -12.39 -22.75 -18.55
CA PHE A 46 -11.39 -23.77 -18.87
C PHE A 46 -11.11 -23.87 -20.38
N SER A 47 -12.15 -23.75 -21.23
CA SER A 47 -11.99 -23.71 -22.68
C SER A 47 -11.17 -22.51 -23.13
N MET A 48 -11.39 -21.35 -22.51
CA MET A 48 -10.60 -20.14 -22.74
C MET A 48 -9.14 -20.31 -22.31
N LEU A 49 -8.86 -20.91 -21.16
CA LEU A 49 -7.50 -21.24 -20.74
C LEU A 49 -6.80 -22.17 -21.75
N ALA A 50 -7.51 -23.15 -22.31
CA ALA A 50 -6.96 -24.04 -23.33
C ALA A 50 -6.70 -23.31 -24.67
N LEU A 51 -7.65 -22.51 -25.15
CA LEU A 51 -7.55 -21.75 -26.41
C LEU A 51 -6.42 -20.72 -26.41
N TRP A 52 -6.20 -20.07 -25.26
CA TRP A 52 -5.20 -19.03 -25.05
C TRP A 52 -3.89 -19.54 -24.43
N ARG A 53 -3.75 -20.86 -24.26
CA ARG A 53 -2.59 -21.48 -23.58
C ARG A 53 -1.26 -21.03 -24.16
N LYS A 54 -1.13 -20.99 -25.49
CA LYS A 54 0.13 -20.62 -26.16
C LYS A 54 0.51 -19.17 -25.87
N GLU A 55 -0.46 -18.26 -25.96
CA GLU A 55 -0.29 -16.83 -25.68
C GLU A 55 0.01 -16.56 -24.20
N ILE A 56 -0.66 -17.25 -23.28
CA ILE A 56 -0.42 -17.16 -21.84
C ILE A 56 1.01 -17.61 -21.52
N ILE A 57 1.42 -18.79 -22.02
CA ILE A 57 2.78 -19.32 -21.81
C ILE A 57 3.82 -18.35 -22.37
N LYS A 58 3.61 -17.85 -23.60
CA LYS A 58 4.52 -16.87 -24.21
C LYS A 58 4.67 -15.62 -23.35
N LYS A 59 3.54 -15.06 -22.87
CA LYS A 59 3.55 -13.87 -22.01
C LYS A 59 4.29 -14.13 -20.69
N TRP A 60 4.14 -15.32 -20.11
CA TRP A 60 4.89 -15.73 -18.91
C TRP A 60 6.39 -15.88 -19.18
N THR A 61 6.79 -16.51 -20.29
CA THR A 61 8.20 -16.66 -20.64
C THR A 61 8.87 -15.30 -20.89
N ASP A 62 8.17 -14.38 -21.56
CA ASP A 62 8.67 -13.03 -21.82
C ASP A 62 8.77 -12.21 -20.52
N THR A 63 7.81 -12.41 -19.61
CA THR A 63 7.81 -11.78 -18.27
C THR A 63 8.98 -12.30 -17.43
N ARG A 64 9.27 -13.61 -17.46
CA ARG A 64 10.40 -14.20 -16.76
C ARG A 64 11.73 -13.63 -17.25
N LYS A 65 11.95 -13.59 -18.58
CA LYS A 65 13.13 -12.96 -19.18
C LYS A 65 13.24 -11.48 -18.81
N SER A 66 12.12 -10.77 -18.80
CA SER A 66 12.09 -9.37 -18.38
C SER A 66 12.46 -9.20 -16.90
N ARG A 67 12.06 -10.13 -16.03
CA ARG A 67 12.42 -10.14 -14.61
C ARG A 67 13.91 -10.36 -14.38
N GLU A 68 14.53 -11.26 -15.16
CA GLU A 68 15.98 -11.49 -15.16
C GLU A 68 16.72 -10.20 -15.56
N LYS A 69 16.33 -9.56 -16.67
CA LYS A 69 16.90 -8.27 -17.11
C LYS A 69 16.74 -7.15 -16.09
N VAL A 70 15.60 -7.11 -15.39
CA VAL A 70 15.36 -6.14 -14.29
C VAL A 70 16.27 -6.43 -13.08
N ARG A 71 16.53 -7.71 -12.77
CA ARG A 71 17.45 -8.11 -11.68
C ARG A 71 18.89 -7.75 -12.00
N GLU A 72 19.28 -7.88 -13.26
CA GLU A 72 20.55 -7.45 -13.85
C GLU A 72 20.61 -5.94 -14.12
N ARG A 73 19.55 -5.19 -13.78
CA ARG A 73 19.50 -3.72 -13.86
C ARG A 73 19.66 -3.17 -15.29
N VAL A 74 19.36 -3.97 -16.31
CA VAL A 74 19.55 -3.60 -17.74
C VAL A 74 18.72 -2.38 -18.15
N TYR A 75 17.55 -2.18 -17.53
CA TYR A 75 16.65 -1.05 -17.80
C TYR A 75 16.90 0.18 -16.91
N PHE A 76 17.86 0.10 -15.99
CA PHE A 76 18.24 1.23 -15.15
C PHE A 76 19.28 2.06 -15.89
N TYR A 77 18.83 3.16 -16.49
CA TYR A 77 19.71 4.11 -17.18
C TYR A 77 20.08 5.25 -16.24
N VAL A 78 21.34 5.66 -16.32
CA VAL A 78 21.95 6.72 -15.52
C VAL A 78 21.42 8.09 -15.95
N THR A 79 21.22 8.30 -17.26
CA THR A 79 20.71 9.56 -17.80
C THR A 79 19.18 9.68 -17.80
N ASP A 80 18.46 8.59 -17.50
CA ASP A 80 17.00 8.59 -17.40
C ASP A 80 16.53 9.27 -16.10
N LEU A 81 15.89 10.43 -16.25
CA LEU A 81 15.42 11.26 -15.15
C LEU A 81 14.42 10.48 -14.28
N GLY A 82 14.78 10.23 -13.02
CA GLY A 82 13.91 9.49 -12.10
C GLY A 82 13.77 8.00 -12.41
N HIS A 83 14.54 7.46 -13.35
CA HIS A 83 14.57 6.05 -13.77
C HIS A 83 13.20 5.53 -14.21
N GLU A 84 12.48 6.33 -15.00
CA GLU A 84 11.13 6.04 -15.47
C GLU A 84 11.05 4.73 -16.26
N THR A 85 12.08 4.43 -17.06
CA THR A 85 12.11 3.23 -17.90
C THR A 85 12.12 1.95 -17.08
N ASP A 86 12.92 1.89 -16.01
CA ASP A 86 12.97 0.74 -15.09
C ASP A 86 11.62 0.57 -14.37
N ILE A 87 10.99 1.67 -13.94
CA ILE A 87 9.65 1.66 -13.33
C ILE A 87 8.61 1.07 -14.29
N VAL A 88 8.57 1.55 -15.53
CA VAL A 88 7.60 1.09 -16.54
C VAL A 88 7.77 -0.41 -16.81
N LYS A 89 9.00 -0.89 -16.94
CA LYS A 89 9.27 -2.32 -17.16
C LYS A 89 8.86 -3.18 -15.95
N ARG A 90 9.12 -2.73 -14.73
CA ARG A 90 8.67 -3.41 -13.50
C ARG A 90 7.15 -3.45 -13.39
N ARG A 91 6.45 -2.36 -13.71
CA ARG A 91 4.98 -2.32 -13.72
C ARG A 91 4.37 -3.30 -14.71
N LYS A 92 4.95 -3.44 -15.90
CA LYS A 92 4.50 -4.44 -16.91
C LYS A 92 4.62 -5.87 -16.38
N ILE A 93 5.70 -6.19 -15.64
CA ILE A 93 5.88 -7.50 -15.00
C ILE A 93 4.82 -7.72 -13.91
N ASP A 94 4.56 -6.71 -13.09
CA ASP A 94 3.57 -6.80 -12.01
C ASP A 94 2.14 -6.90 -12.53
N GLU A 95 1.83 -6.31 -13.68
CA GLU A 95 0.52 -6.46 -14.34
C GLU A 95 0.24 -7.91 -14.75
N VAL A 96 1.23 -8.60 -15.34
CA VAL A 96 1.10 -10.02 -15.68
C VAL A 96 0.93 -10.87 -14.42
N SER A 97 1.64 -10.51 -13.34
CA SER A 97 1.53 -11.19 -12.06
C SER A 97 0.13 -11.03 -11.45
N LEU A 98 -0.47 -9.84 -11.55
CA LEU A 98 -1.82 -9.56 -11.08
C LEU A 98 -2.89 -10.33 -11.87
N ILE A 99 -2.81 -10.29 -13.21
CA ILE A 99 -3.74 -11.06 -14.07
C ILE A 99 -3.67 -12.54 -13.73
N THR A 100 -2.46 -13.05 -13.50
CA THR A 100 -2.22 -14.44 -13.10
C THR A 100 -2.85 -14.75 -11.74
N ALA A 101 -2.68 -13.86 -10.74
CA ALA A 101 -3.29 -14.04 -9.43
C ALA A 101 -4.82 -14.06 -9.48
N TYR A 102 -5.44 -13.17 -10.25
CA TYR A 102 -6.89 -13.20 -10.49
C TYR A 102 -7.34 -14.48 -11.20
N GLY A 103 -6.58 -14.96 -12.19
CA GLY A 103 -6.88 -16.21 -12.88
C GLY A 103 -6.83 -17.42 -11.93
N ILE A 104 -5.84 -17.47 -11.04
CA ILE A 104 -5.74 -18.52 -10.01
C ILE A 104 -6.89 -18.41 -9.03
N PHE A 105 -7.19 -17.22 -8.53
CA PHE A 105 -8.33 -16.98 -7.64
C PHE A 105 -9.64 -17.46 -8.25
N PHE A 106 -9.89 -17.10 -9.52
CA PHE A 106 -11.08 -17.51 -10.23
C PHE A 106 -11.15 -19.03 -10.39
N ALA A 107 -10.05 -19.67 -10.78
CA ALA A 107 -9.96 -21.13 -10.89
C ALA A 107 -10.26 -21.82 -9.54
N VAL A 108 -9.70 -21.32 -8.44
CA VAL A 108 -9.91 -21.88 -7.10
C VAL A 108 -11.36 -21.75 -6.65
N VAL A 109 -11.99 -20.59 -6.83
CA VAL A 109 -13.40 -20.36 -6.47
C VAL A 109 -14.32 -21.28 -7.29
N LEU A 110 -14.04 -21.40 -8.58
CA LEU A 110 -14.80 -22.25 -9.50
C LEU A 110 -14.67 -23.72 -9.12
N SER A 111 -13.44 -24.20 -8.86
CA SER A 111 -13.20 -25.55 -8.38
C SER A 111 -13.91 -25.81 -7.05
N PHE A 112 -13.86 -24.86 -6.11
CA PHE A 112 -14.55 -24.98 -4.82
C PHE A 112 -16.06 -25.16 -4.99
N TYR A 113 -16.67 -24.40 -5.91
CA TYR A 113 -18.08 -24.54 -6.23
C TYR A 113 -18.41 -25.92 -6.82
N LEU A 114 -17.65 -26.36 -7.82
CA LEU A 114 -17.86 -27.67 -8.48
C LEU A 114 -17.72 -28.84 -7.50
N PHE A 115 -16.70 -28.82 -6.64
CA PHE A 115 -16.49 -29.89 -5.65
C PHE A 115 -17.60 -29.97 -4.61
N ASN A 116 -18.12 -28.83 -4.13
CA ASN A 116 -19.26 -28.80 -3.23
C ASN A 116 -20.53 -29.38 -3.88
N GLN A 117 -20.73 -29.20 -5.20
CA GLN A 117 -21.85 -29.82 -5.91
C GLN A 117 -21.73 -31.34 -6.02
N VAL A 118 -20.51 -31.88 -6.07
CA VAL A 118 -20.23 -33.32 -6.10
C VAL A 118 -20.29 -33.95 -4.69
N GLY A 119 -20.69 -33.17 -3.67
CA GLY A 119 -20.83 -33.64 -2.29
C GLY A 119 -19.54 -33.67 -1.48
N ILE A 120 -18.44 -33.13 -2.03
CA ILE A 120 -17.17 -32.97 -1.32
C ILE A 120 -17.20 -31.62 -0.60
N ASP A 121 -17.52 -31.63 0.70
CA ASP A 121 -17.58 -30.40 1.51
C ASP A 121 -16.18 -29.86 1.82
N LEU A 122 -15.67 -29.01 0.93
CA LEU A 122 -14.36 -28.38 1.07
C LEU A 122 -14.31 -27.32 2.18
N ARG A 123 -15.45 -26.94 2.78
CA ARG A 123 -15.47 -25.99 3.92
C ARG A 123 -14.85 -26.59 5.18
N LYS A 124 -14.81 -27.91 5.29
CA LYS A 124 -14.20 -28.65 6.41
C LYS A 124 -12.73 -28.96 6.20
N MET A 125 -12.19 -28.68 5.01
CA MET A 125 -10.80 -28.96 4.69
C MET A 125 -9.90 -27.87 5.27
N LYS A 126 -9.50 -28.08 6.53
CA LYS A 126 -8.53 -27.21 7.23
C LYS A 126 -7.17 -27.32 6.56
N ILE A 127 -6.61 -26.20 6.13
CA ILE A 127 -5.24 -26.14 5.64
C ILE A 127 -4.33 -25.88 6.84
N PHE A 128 -3.31 -26.73 7.04
CA PHE A 128 -2.33 -26.63 8.14
C PHE A 128 -2.96 -26.58 9.56
N GLY A 129 -4.08 -27.27 9.80
CA GLY A 129 -4.71 -27.35 11.13
C GLY A 129 -5.37 -26.05 11.63
N SER A 130 -5.38 -24.99 10.81
CA SER A 130 -6.01 -23.70 11.10
C SER A 130 -7.40 -23.60 10.45
N ASP A 131 -8.25 -22.68 10.93
CA ASP A 131 -9.57 -22.38 10.33
C ASP A 131 -9.48 -21.63 8.97
N LEU A 132 -8.27 -21.54 8.39
CA LEU A 132 -8.05 -20.93 7.08
C LEU A 132 -8.49 -21.87 5.95
N ASN A 133 -9.64 -21.55 5.36
CA ASN A 133 -10.12 -22.22 4.14
C ASN A 133 -9.34 -21.78 2.89
N VAL A 134 -9.34 -22.64 1.85
CA VAL A 134 -8.69 -22.41 0.54
C VAL A 134 -9.07 -21.05 -0.07
N ALA A 135 -10.31 -20.61 0.11
CA ALA A 135 -10.78 -19.30 -0.37
C ALA A 135 -10.03 -18.13 0.27
N HIS A 136 -9.73 -18.19 1.57
CA HIS A 136 -8.98 -17.14 2.28
C HIS A 136 -7.55 -17.03 1.73
N VAL A 137 -6.91 -18.17 1.44
CA VAL A 137 -5.58 -18.20 0.83
C VAL A 137 -5.60 -17.56 -0.56
N ALA A 138 -6.62 -17.83 -1.37
CA ALA A 138 -6.76 -17.24 -2.69
C ALA A 138 -7.00 -15.72 -2.63
N ILE A 139 -7.82 -15.24 -1.69
CA ILE A 139 -8.03 -13.80 -1.44
C ILE A 139 -6.71 -13.13 -1.03
N LEU A 140 -5.97 -13.76 -0.12
CA LEU A 140 -4.67 -13.25 0.34
C LEU A 140 -3.66 -13.13 -0.82
N LEU A 141 -3.62 -14.11 -1.72
CA LEU A 141 -2.76 -14.06 -2.91
C LEU A 141 -3.11 -12.87 -3.83
N VAL A 142 -4.40 -12.60 -4.04
CA VAL A 142 -4.84 -11.44 -4.83
C VAL A 142 -4.46 -10.13 -4.14
N LEU A 143 -4.66 -10.02 -2.82
CA LEU A 143 -4.27 -8.85 -2.05
C LEU A 143 -2.77 -8.58 -2.15
N ILE A 144 -1.94 -9.62 -2.02
CA ILE A 144 -0.48 -9.51 -2.21
C ILE A 144 -0.17 -9.03 -3.63
N ALA A 145 -0.80 -9.58 -4.66
CA ALA A 145 -0.57 -9.17 -6.05
C ALA A 145 -0.96 -7.70 -6.30
N ILE A 146 -2.06 -7.23 -5.70
CA ILE A 146 -2.49 -5.82 -5.76
C ILE A 146 -1.44 -4.92 -5.10
N ILE A 147 -0.97 -5.28 -3.90
CA ILE A 147 0.08 -4.53 -3.19
C ILE A 147 1.35 -4.45 -4.04
N LEU A 148 1.77 -5.57 -4.65
CA LEU A 148 2.96 -5.60 -5.50
C LEU A 148 2.82 -4.72 -6.75
N LYS A 149 1.63 -4.64 -7.36
CA LYS A 149 1.39 -3.74 -8.51
C LYS A 149 1.45 -2.28 -8.11
N LEU A 150 0.85 -1.94 -6.97
CA LEU A 150 0.71 -0.54 -6.53
C LEU A 150 2.02 0.05 -5.95
N ARG A 151 3.00 -0.79 -5.56
CA ARG A 151 4.25 -0.37 -4.90
C ARG A 151 5.05 0.71 -5.64
N TYR A 152 4.97 0.75 -6.99
CA TYR A 152 5.70 1.72 -7.81
C TYR A 152 4.85 2.92 -8.23
N HIS A 153 3.56 2.98 -7.87
CA HIS A 153 2.70 4.14 -8.14
C HIS A 153 2.76 5.17 -7.02
N TRP A 154 2.73 4.71 -5.76
CA TRP A 154 2.64 5.56 -4.56
C TRP A 154 3.61 5.10 -3.47
N THR A 155 4.89 4.93 -3.84
CA THR A 155 5.93 4.37 -2.94
C THR A 155 6.02 5.10 -1.59
N PRO A 156 5.99 6.44 -1.52
CA PRO A 156 5.98 7.16 -0.24
C PRO A 156 4.76 6.87 0.63
N THR A 157 3.59 6.64 0.03
CA THR A 157 2.33 6.45 0.78
C THR A 157 2.36 5.17 1.62
N TYR A 158 2.99 4.10 1.13
CA TYR A 158 3.15 2.86 1.90
C TYR A 158 3.86 3.09 3.22
N TYR A 159 4.86 3.96 3.22
CA TYR A 159 5.62 4.27 4.43
C TYR A 159 4.75 4.89 5.53
N PHE A 160 3.73 5.69 5.19
CA PHE A 160 2.80 6.28 6.16
C PHE A 160 1.64 5.35 6.55
N ILE A 161 1.24 4.45 5.66
CA ILE A 161 0.13 3.52 5.90
C ILE A 161 0.52 2.37 6.84
N ILE A 162 1.77 1.89 6.79
CA ILE A 162 2.22 0.73 7.57
C ILE A 162 1.93 0.84 9.08
N PRO A 163 2.23 1.95 9.77
CA PRO A 163 1.92 2.11 11.19
C PRO A 163 0.42 2.02 11.49
N ILE A 164 -0.42 2.57 10.61
CA ILE A 164 -1.89 2.57 10.74
C ILE A 164 -2.43 1.16 10.56
N THR A 165 -1.98 0.46 9.51
CA THR A 165 -2.40 -0.94 9.28
C THR A 165 -1.94 -1.86 10.40
N SER A 166 -0.77 -1.59 10.98
CA SER A 166 -0.26 -2.36 12.12
C SER A 166 -1.10 -2.14 13.38
N LEU A 167 -1.61 -0.92 13.60
CA LEU A 167 -2.60 -0.64 14.66
C LEU A 167 -3.89 -1.43 14.43
N SER A 168 -4.40 -1.46 13.19
CA SER A 168 -5.63 -2.19 12.88
C SER A 168 -5.50 -3.70 13.05
N LEU A 169 -4.30 -4.25 12.88
CA LEU A 169 -4.01 -5.69 13.00
C LEU A 169 -3.92 -6.20 14.43
N LEU A 170 -3.79 -5.31 15.43
CA LEU A 170 -3.71 -5.71 16.84
C LEU A 170 -4.91 -6.54 17.29
N SER A 171 -6.08 -6.42 16.64
CA SER A 171 -7.29 -7.20 16.94
C SER A 171 -7.69 -7.14 18.42
N VAL A 172 -7.43 -6.00 19.05
CA VAL A 172 -7.64 -5.72 20.47
C VAL A 172 -8.66 -4.60 20.61
N LYS A 173 -9.47 -4.59 21.68
CA LYS A 173 -10.41 -3.50 21.95
C LYS A 173 -9.64 -2.18 22.09
N ILE A 174 -10.24 -1.07 21.66
CA ILE A 174 -9.61 0.26 21.71
C ILE A 174 -9.11 0.62 23.13
N GLU A 175 -9.84 0.15 24.15
CA GLU A 175 -9.52 0.37 25.57
C GLU A 175 -8.24 -0.34 26.02
N ASP A 176 -7.91 -1.46 25.38
CA ASP A 176 -6.77 -2.32 25.74
C ASP A 176 -5.51 -2.01 24.91
N VAL A 177 -5.59 -1.06 23.97
CA VAL A 177 -4.44 -0.66 23.11
C VAL A 177 -3.23 -0.19 23.93
N GLY A 178 -3.47 0.41 25.10
CA GLY A 178 -2.42 0.87 26.01
C GLY A 178 -1.79 -0.21 26.90
N THR A 179 -2.21 -1.46 26.78
CA THR A 179 -1.58 -2.58 27.51
C THR A 179 -0.17 -2.84 26.98
N THR A 180 0.74 -3.24 27.87
CA THR A 180 2.14 -3.55 27.52
C THR A 180 2.23 -4.61 26.41
N GLU A 181 1.40 -5.64 26.48
CA GLU A 181 1.32 -6.70 25.48
C GLU A 181 0.94 -6.15 24.09
N SER A 182 -0.08 -5.31 24.01
CA SER A 182 -0.52 -4.70 22.76
C SER A 182 0.56 -3.80 22.17
N ILE A 183 1.23 -3.01 22.99
CA ILE A 183 2.34 -2.13 22.57
C ILE A 183 3.50 -2.97 21.99
N VAL A 184 3.87 -4.07 22.65
CA VAL A 184 4.94 -4.96 22.16
C VAL A 184 4.54 -5.62 20.83
N LYS A 185 3.31 -6.17 20.75
CA LYS A 185 2.79 -6.76 19.51
C LYS A 185 2.78 -5.76 18.36
N TYR A 186 2.39 -4.52 18.64
CA TYR A 186 2.38 -3.43 17.67
C TYR A 186 3.76 -3.23 17.05
N PHE A 187 4.79 -3.04 17.89
CA PHE A 187 6.15 -2.81 17.40
C PHE A 187 6.69 -4.00 16.62
N CYS A 188 6.41 -5.23 17.05
CA CYS A 188 6.76 -6.43 16.29
C CYS A 188 6.12 -6.41 14.89
N PHE A 189 4.82 -6.13 14.79
CA PHE A 189 4.15 -6.05 13.48
C PHE A 189 4.72 -4.94 12.60
N VAL A 190 4.96 -3.75 13.16
CA VAL A 190 5.54 -2.62 12.43
C VAL A 190 6.91 -2.98 11.87
N ILE A 191 7.78 -3.57 12.68
CA ILE A 191 9.12 -3.99 12.26
C ILE A 191 9.02 -5.02 11.11
N ILE A 192 8.18 -6.04 11.26
CA ILE A 192 7.99 -7.07 10.22
C ILE A 192 7.49 -6.44 8.92
N MET A 193 6.48 -5.56 9.00
CA MET A 193 5.90 -4.91 7.83
C MET A 193 6.90 -3.99 7.12
N TYR A 194 7.71 -3.22 7.86
CA TYR A 194 8.77 -2.40 7.26
C TYR A 194 9.92 -3.23 6.70
N LEU A 195 10.28 -4.37 7.31
CA LEU A 195 11.24 -5.31 6.74
C LEU A 195 10.74 -5.88 5.41
N ILE A 196 9.48 -6.32 5.35
CA ILE A 196 8.86 -6.77 4.10
C ILE A 196 8.86 -5.65 3.06
N PHE A 197 8.40 -4.45 3.44
CA PHE A 197 8.35 -3.29 2.55
C PHE A 197 9.73 -2.93 1.99
N THR A 198 10.74 -2.84 2.85
CA THR A 198 12.11 -2.54 2.43
C THR A 198 12.66 -3.64 1.54
N LEU A 199 12.43 -4.92 1.82
CA LEU A 199 12.88 -6.02 0.95
C LEU A 199 12.22 -6.00 -0.43
N LEU A 200 10.93 -5.63 -0.52
CA LEU A 200 10.18 -5.58 -1.78
C LEU A 200 10.68 -4.48 -2.73
N LEU A 201 11.24 -3.38 -2.20
CA LEU A 201 11.64 -2.23 -3.00
C LEU A 201 13.16 -2.14 -3.20
N PRO A 202 13.61 -1.91 -4.44
CA PRO A 202 15.01 -1.61 -4.69
C PRO A 202 15.49 -0.28 -4.09
N VAL A 203 16.80 -0.19 -3.84
CA VAL A 203 17.47 0.96 -3.18
C VAL A 203 17.13 2.31 -3.82
N PRO A 204 17.16 2.48 -5.17
CA PRO A 204 16.82 3.77 -5.79
C PRO A 204 15.42 4.28 -5.42
N TYR A 205 14.46 3.37 -5.26
CA TYR A 205 13.07 3.73 -4.98
C TYR A 205 12.85 4.04 -3.50
N LEU A 206 13.60 3.39 -2.61
CA LEU A 206 13.60 3.72 -1.19
C LEU A 206 14.17 5.12 -0.92
N ARG A 207 15.19 5.57 -1.68
CA ARG A 207 15.71 6.95 -1.58
C ARG A 207 14.64 8.01 -1.87
N LYS A 208 13.73 7.74 -2.81
CA LYS A 208 12.59 8.64 -3.09
C LYS A 208 11.66 8.78 -1.88
N VAL A 209 11.47 7.69 -1.13
CA VAL A 209 10.71 7.73 0.12
C VAL A 209 11.42 8.66 1.09
N THR A 210 12.69 8.46 1.40
CA THR A 210 13.45 9.27 2.37
C THR A 210 13.46 10.78 2.06
N ASN A 211 13.59 11.15 0.78
CA ASN A 211 13.53 12.57 0.41
C ASN A 211 12.15 13.18 0.66
N SER A 212 11.08 12.40 0.43
CA SER A 212 9.71 12.82 0.75
C SER A 212 9.40 12.75 2.25
N THR A 213 10.04 11.86 3.01
CA THR A 213 9.75 11.68 4.44
C THR A 213 10.11 12.88 5.28
N LEU A 214 11.08 13.71 4.89
CA LEU A 214 11.44 14.91 5.66
C LEU A 214 10.29 15.92 5.71
N ILE A 215 9.76 16.30 4.55
CA ILE A 215 8.68 17.29 4.43
C ILE A 215 7.37 16.71 4.98
N PHE A 216 7.02 15.49 4.58
CA PHE A 216 5.79 14.86 5.04
C PHE A 216 5.87 14.42 6.50
N GLY A 217 7.05 14.08 7.02
CA GLY A 217 7.25 13.75 8.43
C GLY A 217 6.97 14.93 9.34
N ALA A 218 7.47 16.11 8.99
CA ALA A 218 7.16 17.35 9.69
C ALA A 218 5.64 17.63 9.66
N LEU A 219 5.00 17.52 8.49
CA LEU A 219 3.56 17.71 8.38
C LEU A 219 2.76 16.68 9.20
N PHE A 220 3.12 15.40 9.16
CA PHE A 220 2.46 14.35 9.93
C PHE A 220 2.65 14.54 11.44
N SER A 221 3.81 15.01 11.89
CA SER A 221 4.07 15.31 13.29
C SER A 221 3.20 16.44 13.84
N ILE A 222 2.63 17.28 12.96
CA ILE A 222 1.67 18.33 13.33
C ILE A 222 0.24 17.79 13.17
N ILE A 223 -0.06 17.19 12.02
CA ILE A 223 -1.42 16.75 11.68
C ILE A 223 -1.92 15.66 12.63
N VAL A 224 -1.09 14.65 12.94
CA VAL A 224 -1.53 13.51 13.75
C VAL A 224 -1.88 13.94 15.18
N PRO A 225 -1.03 14.69 15.91
CA PRO A 225 -1.40 15.21 17.22
C PRO A 225 -2.59 16.17 17.14
N THR A 226 -2.63 17.08 16.17
CA THR A 226 -3.76 18.02 16.05
C THR A 226 -5.09 17.28 15.84
N LEU A 227 -5.09 16.24 15.01
CA LEU A 227 -6.29 15.45 14.72
C LEU A 227 -6.70 14.59 15.93
N MET A 228 -5.75 13.91 16.57
CA MET A 228 -6.05 13.00 17.69
C MET A 228 -6.31 13.74 19.01
N GLU A 229 -5.49 14.73 19.33
CA GLU A 229 -5.48 15.40 20.64
C GLU A 229 -6.35 16.67 20.68
N HIS A 230 -6.57 17.34 19.55
CA HIS A 230 -7.41 18.53 19.52
C HIS A 230 -8.81 18.24 18.97
N ILE A 231 -8.92 17.71 17.75
CA ILE A 231 -10.22 17.53 17.10
C ILE A 231 -11.02 16.40 17.77
N LEU A 232 -10.40 15.22 17.89
CA LEU A 232 -11.09 14.03 18.40
C LEU A 232 -11.34 14.14 19.91
N SER A 233 -10.37 14.65 20.67
CA SER A 233 -10.50 14.95 22.09
C SER A 233 -11.65 15.92 22.38
N ASN A 234 -11.71 17.06 21.67
CA ASN A 234 -12.77 18.04 21.86
C ASN A 234 -14.15 17.51 21.46
N TYR A 235 -14.21 16.67 20.42
CA TYR A 235 -15.45 15.99 20.04
C TYR A 235 -15.94 15.05 21.15
N VAL A 236 -15.03 14.26 21.73
CA VAL A 236 -15.32 13.34 22.83
C VAL A 236 -15.78 14.12 24.07
N ILE A 237 -15.02 15.14 24.48
CA ILE A 237 -15.37 16.03 25.60
C ILE A 237 -16.73 16.67 25.35
N GLY A 238 -17.03 17.14 24.13
CA GLY A 238 -18.31 17.74 23.77
C GLY A 238 -19.51 16.79 23.90
N GLN A 239 -19.36 15.53 23.49
CA GLN A 239 -20.40 14.52 23.69
C GLN A 239 -20.62 14.18 25.17
N PHE A 240 -19.54 14.09 25.94
CA PHE A 240 -19.58 13.79 27.37
C PHE A 240 -20.12 14.99 28.18
N ALA A 241 -19.74 16.22 27.84
CA ALA A 241 -20.27 17.42 28.50
C ALA A 241 -21.79 17.59 28.31
N GLN A 242 -22.37 17.06 27.23
CA GLN A 242 -23.83 17.01 27.06
C GLN A 242 -24.51 15.93 27.92
N SER A 243 -23.77 14.90 28.35
CA SER A 243 -24.30 13.80 29.15
C SER A 243 -24.14 14.02 30.66
N THR A 244 -24.09 15.27 31.14
CA THR A 244 -24.13 15.54 32.58
C THR A 244 -25.40 14.92 33.15
N MET A 245 -25.27 13.74 33.78
CA MET A 245 -26.21 13.30 34.81
C MET A 245 -26.03 14.27 35.97
N THR A 246 -26.67 15.43 35.88
CA THR A 246 -26.92 16.24 37.05
C THR A 246 -27.83 15.42 37.97
N VAL A 247 -27.66 15.58 39.29
CA VAL A 247 -28.57 15.02 40.30
C VAL A 247 -30.06 15.37 40.07
N GLN A 248 -30.35 16.32 39.17
CA GLN A 248 -31.70 16.57 38.62
C GLN A 248 -32.35 15.34 37.96
N ASN A 249 -31.58 14.37 37.46
CA ASN A 249 -32.16 13.09 37.03
C ASN A 249 -32.48 12.16 38.21
N LEU A 250 -31.82 12.36 39.36
CA LEU A 250 -32.08 11.63 40.60
C LEU A 250 -33.41 12.04 41.26
N SER A 251 -33.84 13.31 41.11
CA SER A 251 -35.13 13.79 41.62
C SER A 251 -36.33 13.13 40.93
N ASN A 252 -36.11 12.53 39.76
CA ASN A 252 -37.14 11.77 39.03
C ASN A 252 -37.21 10.30 39.47
N VAL A 253 -36.23 9.82 40.26
CA VAL A 253 -36.12 8.43 40.72
C VAL A 253 -36.36 8.30 42.23
N LEU A 254 -36.01 9.33 43.00
CA LEU A 254 -36.16 9.36 44.45
C LEU A 254 -37.46 10.03 44.90
N PRO A 255 -38.10 9.59 46.00
CA PRO A 255 -39.19 10.31 46.64
C PRO A 255 -38.77 11.75 47.00
N ARG A 256 -39.67 12.73 46.77
CA ARG A 256 -39.37 14.17 46.99
C ARG A 256 -38.87 14.48 48.40
N ASP A 257 -39.47 13.89 49.42
CA ASP A 257 -39.09 14.14 50.82
C ASP A 257 -37.66 13.68 51.12
N PHE A 258 -37.21 12.61 50.45
CA PHE A 258 -35.85 12.10 50.56
C PHE A 258 -34.85 12.98 49.81
N TYR A 259 -35.23 13.46 48.62
CA TYR A 259 -34.43 14.41 47.85
C TYR A 259 -34.23 15.74 48.60
N ASP A 260 -35.30 16.29 49.18
CA ASP A 260 -35.26 17.54 49.94
C ASP A 260 -34.42 17.41 51.23
N SER A 261 -34.45 16.23 51.86
CA SER A 261 -33.59 15.90 53.00
C SER A 261 -32.10 15.87 52.60
N LEU A 262 -31.78 15.22 51.48
CA LEU A 262 -30.41 15.18 50.93
C LEU A 262 -29.92 16.57 50.49
N TYR A 263 -30.82 17.40 49.97
CA TYR A 263 -30.50 18.76 49.54
C TYR A 263 -30.18 19.67 50.73
N LYS A 264 -31.03 19.64 51.78
CA LYS A 264 -30.83 20.43 53.01
C LYS A 264 -29.59 20.02 53.81
N SER A 265 -29.22 18.75 53.76
CA SER A 265 -28.04 18.22 54.45
C SER A 265 -26.71 18.50 53.72
N GLY A 266 -26.74 19.10 52.52
CA GLY A 266 -25.53 19.41 51.75
C GLY A 266 -24.96 18.24 50.95
N PHE A 267 -25.44 17.01 51.17
CA PHE A 267 -24.98 15.80 50.47
C PHE A 267 -25.13 15.87 48.95
N ILE A 268 -26.14 16.56 48.43
CA ILE A 268 -26.28 16.74 46.97
C ILE A 268 -25.08 17.46 46.35
N LYS A 269 -24.48 18.42 47.07
CA LYS A 269 -23.28 19.12 46.61
C LYS A 269 -22.09 18.17 46.54
N GLU A 270 -21.87 17.36 47.58
CA GLU A 270 -20.80 16.36 47.63
C GLU A 270 -20.98 15.27 46.55
N ILE A 271 -22.21 14.83 46.31
CA ILE A 271 -22.54 13.86 45.24
C ILE A 271 -22.21 14.46 43.87
N ASN A 272 -22.61 15.72 43.61
CA ASN A 272 -22.29 16.39 42.36
C ASN A 272 -20.77 16.54 42.16
N GLU A 273 -20.03 16.95 43.19
CA GLU A 273 -18.56 17.04 43.14
C GLU A 273 -17.90 15.67 42.88
N THR A 274 -18.45 14.61 43.48
CA THR A 274 -17.96 13.23 43.26
C THR A 274 -18.24 12.75 41.84
N ILE A 275 -19.43 13.05 41.29
CA ILE A 275 -19.79 12.75 39.90
C ILE A 275 -18.87 13.50 38.95
N GLU A 276 -18.60 14.79 39.21
CA GLU A 276 -17.71 15.62 38.40
C GLU A 276 -16.27 15.07 38.40
N LEU A 277 -15.75 14.67 39.56
CA LEU A 277 -14.44 14.02 39.68
C LEU A 277 -14.37 12.68 38.93
N LEU A 278 -15.38 11.82 39.08
CA LEU A 278 -15.47 10.56 38.33
C LEU A 278 -15.49 10.81 36.83
N PHE A 279 -16.22 11.84 36.40
CA PHE A 279 -16.32 12.22 35.00
C PHE A 279 -14.98 12.69 34.43
N LEU A 280 -14.27 13.54 35.19
CA LEU A 280 -12.95 14.03 34.82
C LEU A 280 -11.96 12.86 34.71
N VAL A 281 -12.02 11.88 35.62
CA VAL A 281 -11.21 10.65 35.56
C VAL A 281 -11.54 9.82 34.32
N ILE A 282 -12.82 9.61 34.00
CA ILE A 282 -13.25 8.86 32.80
C ILE A 282 -12.77 9.57 31.53
N ILE A 283 -12.99 10.88 31.39
CA ILE A 283 -12.52 11.67 30.25
C ILE A 283 -11.00 11.55 30.13
N LYS A 284 -10.26 11.79 31.22
CA LYS A 284 -8.79 11.71 31.21
C LYS A 284 -8.30 10.32 30.80
N SER A 285 -8.98 9.26 31.23
CA SER A 285 -8.66 7.89 30.81
C SER A 285 -8.88 7.66 29.31
N LYS A 286 -9.98 8.20 28.74
CA LYS A 286 -10.31 8.08 27.32
C LYS A 286 -9.36 8.90 26.44
N LEU A 287 -8.98 10.09 26.89
CA LEU A 287 -7.97 10.93 26.22
C LEU A 287 -6.59 10.27 26.19
N LYS A 288 -6.22 9.56 27.27
CA LYS A 288 -4.97 8.79 27.33
C LYS A 288 -4.87 7.75 26.21
N ILE A 289 -5.98 7.14 25.79
CA ILE A 289 -6.00 6.18 24.68
C ILE A 289 -5.58 6.86 23.37
N PHE A 290 -6.11 8.05 23.07
CA PHE A 290 -5.74 8.79 21.87
C PHE A 290 -4.29 9.25 21.89
N SER A 291 -3.80 9.69 23.04
CA SER A 291 -2.37 9.99 23.23
C SER A 291 -1.49 8.74 22.99
N THR A 292 -1.94 7.57 23.45
CA THR A 292 -1.24 6.31 23.21
C THR A 292 -1.24 5.91 21.73
N ILE A 293 -2.37 6.03 21.04
CA ILE A 293 -2.48 5.78 19.59
C ILE A 293 -1.56 6.72 18.82
N ASN A 294 -1.55 8.01 19.18
CA ASN A 294 -0.65 9.01 18.58
C ASN A 294 0.82 8.63 18.78
N PHE A 295 1.21 8.28 20.01
CA PHE A 295 2.55 7.79 20.32
C PHE A 295 2.93 6.58 19.48
N LEU A 296 2.06 5.57 19.39
CA LEU A 296 2.30 4.36 18.61
C LEU A 296 2.46 4.68 17.11
N TRP A 297 1.59 5.54 16.57
CA TRP A 297 1.68 5.95 15.16
C TRP A 297 3.00 6.66 14.86
N LEU A 298 3.37 7.67 15.66
CA LEU A 298 4.60 8.43 15.47
C LEU A 298 5.86 7.57 15.68
N SER A 299 5.88 6.74 16.72
CA SER A 299 7.01 5.83 16.98
C SER A 299 7.15 4.77 15.89
N GLY A 300 6.03 4.23 15.38
CA GLY A 300 6.03 3.32 14.25
C GLY A 300 6.62 3.95 12.99
N TYR A 301 6.27 5.20 12.70
CA TYR A 301 6.88 5.97 11.62
C TYR A 301 8.41 6.10 11.78
N VAL A 302 8.88 6.49 12.97
CA VAL A 302 10.32 6.65 13.25
C VAL A 302 11.08 5.34 13.05
N LEU A 303 10.51 4.22 13.51
CA LEU A 303 11.06 2.89 13.29
C LEU A 303 11.17 2.55 11.80
N GLY A 304 10.15 2.87 11.01
CA GLY A 304 10.19 2.72 9.56
C GLY A 304 11.35 3.48 8.92
N SER A 305 11.55 4.74 9.33
CA SER A 305 12.66 5.58 8.83
C SER A 305 14.00 4.92 9.11
N PHE A 306 14.17 4.42 10.34
CA PHE A 306 15.38 3.73 10.76
C PHE A 306 15.66 2.47 9.92
N ILE A 307 14.66 1.61 9.72
CA ILE A 307 14.81 0.38 8.91
C ILE A 307 15.16 0.72 7.45
N ILE A 308 14.50 1.72 6.86
CA ILE A 308 14.80 2.18 5.50
C ILE A 308 16.23 2.70 5.41
N ASN A 309 16.66 3.53 6.36
CA ASN A 309 18.02 4.10 6.39
C ASN A 309 19.11 3.04 6.52
N ILE A 310 18.88 1.97 7.30
CA ILE A 310 19.81 0.83 7.35
C ILE A 310 20.00 0.24 5.94
N LYS A 311 18.91 -0.03 5.21
CA LYS A 311 19.01 -0.59 3.86
C LYS A 311 19.71 0.37 2.89
N LEU A 312 19.48 1.67 3.00
CA LEU A 312 20.17 2.68 2.19
C LEU A 312 21.67 2.72 2.49
N LYS A 313 22.06 2.67 3.77
CA LYS A 313 23.46 2.64 4.19
C LYS A 313 24.18 1.38 3.71
N LEU A 314 23.51 0.22 3.75
CA LEU A 314 24.04 -1.01 3.14
C LEU A 314 24.23 -0.87 1.62
N GLY A 315 23.32 -0.16 0.95
CA GLY A 315 23.48 0.22 -0.46
C GLY A 315 24.71 1.10 -0.68
N GLU A 316 24.92 2.12 0.15
CA GLU A 316 26.09 3.02 0.04
C GLU A 316 27.42 2.31 0.24
N LEU A 317 27.50 1.39 1.21
CA LEU A 317 28.69 0.56 1.40
C LEU A 317 28.98 -0.30 0.16
N ARG A 318 27.94 -0.89 -0.43
CA ARG A 318 28.09 -1.64 -1.68
C ARG A 318 28.54 -0.75 -2.84
N ALA A 319 28.01 0.45 -2.94
CA ALA A 319 28.40 1.42 -3.97
C ALA A 319 29.86 1.86 -3.82
N SER A 320 30.32 2.09 -2.57
CA SER A 320 31.72 2.41 -2.28
C SER A 320 32.64 1.32 -2.79
N ASN A 321 32.38 0.07 -2.43
CA ASN A 321 33.21 -1.05 -2.85
C ASN A 321 33.31 -1.18 -4.38
N ILE A 322 32.19 -0.97 -5.09
CA ILE A 322 32.18 -0.98 -6.55
C ILE A 322 32.98 0.20 -7.09
N TYR A 323 32.74 1.40 -6.59
CA TYR A 323 33.43 2.62 -7.05
C TYR A 323 34.93 2.56 -6.80
N ASP A 324 35.35 2.08 -5.62
CA ASP A 324 36.76 1.89 -5.28
C ASP A 324 37.40 0.89 -6.26
N SER A 325 36.72 -0.22 -6.58
CA SER A 325 37.22 -1.18 -7.56
C SER A 325 37.40 -0.59 -8.97
N ILE A 326 36.53 0.34 -9.36
CA ILE A 326 36.64 1.07 -10.64
C ILE A 326 37.81 2.05 -10.62
N LEU A 327 38.09 2.67 -9.47
CA LEU A 327 39.16 3.66 -9.33
C LEU A 327 40.55 3.02 -9.37
N TYR A 328 40.68 1.82 -8.83
CA TYR A 328 41.93 1.05 -8.81
C TYR A 328 42.13 0.14 -10.02
N SER A 329 41.12 -0.05 -10.89
CA SER A 329 41.24 -0.80 -12.13
C SER A 329 41.32 0.13 -13.35
N GLU A 330 42.12 -0.24 -14.36
CA GLU A 330 42.31 0.62 -15.54
C GLU A 330 41.08 0.66 -16.47
N ASN A 331 40.13 -0.26 -16.35
CA ASN A 331 38.99 -0.38 -17.26
C ASN A 331 37.65 -0.48 -16.53
N ALA A 332 36.94 0.64 -16.46
CA ALA A 332 35.56 0.70 -15.96
C ALA A 332 34.57 0.20 -17.01
N THR A 333 33.69 -0.74 -16.67
CA THR A 333 32.56 -1.10 -17.55
C THR A 333 31.34 -0.22 -17.28
N TYR A 334 30.44 -0.12 -18.26
CA TYR A 334 29.16 0.58 -18.07
C TYR A 334 28.33 -0.04 -16.92
N GLU A 335 28.39 -1.36 -16.74
CA GLU A 335 27.64 -2.07 -15.71
C GLU A 335 28.12 -1.72 -14.31
N ASP A 336 29.43 -1.60 -14.11
CA ASP A 336 30.02 -1.19 -12.83
C ASP A 336 29.63 0.26 -12.48
N LEU A 337 29.73 1.17 -13.45
CA LEU A 337 29.33 2.57 -13.29
C LEU A 337 27.84 2.70 -12.95
N ARG A 338 26.99 1.98 -13.70
CA ARG A 338 25.54 1.94 -13.46
C ARG A 338 25.21 1.39 -12.09
N ASP A 339 25.86 0.30 -11.69
CA ASP A 339 25.58 -0.39 -10.43
C ASP A 339 26.04 0.43 -9.22
N ALA A 340 27.19 1.11 -9.32
CA ALA A 340 27.65 2.07 -8.32
C ALA A 340 26.60 3.18 -8.11
N ILE A 341 26.03 3.72 -9.19
CA ILE A 341 24.96 4.74 -9.13
C ILE A 341 23.66 4.15 -8.57
N TYR A 342 23.30 2.95 -8.99
CA TYR A 342 22.08 2.28 -8.54
C TYR A 342 22.04 2.10 -7.01
N PHE A 343 23.17 1.72 -6.41
CA PHE A 343 23.26 1.56 -4.96
C PHE A 343 23.57 2.88 -4.24
N GLY A 344 24.41 3.73 -4.82
CA GLY A 344 24.97 4.94 -4.21
C GLY A 344 24.12 6.21 -4.36
N GLY A 345 23.21 6.25 -5.33
CA GLY A 345 22.35 7.41 -5.59
C GLY A 345 23.11 8.63 -6.14
N GLU A 346 22.56 9.82 -5.90
CA GLU A 346 23.04 11.09 -6.47
C GLU A 346 24.50 11.40 -6.11
N THR A 347 24.95 11.04 -4.91
CA THR A 347 26.34 11.27 -4.48
C THR A 347 27.36 10.60 -5.41
N TYR A 348 27.10 9.34 -5.79
CA TYR A 348 27.97 8.60 -6.70
C TYR A 348 27.72 8.97 -8.16
N LYS A 349 26.47 9.30 -8.51
CA LYS A 349 26.13 9.80 -9.83
C LYS A 349 26.92 11.05 -10.18
N ASN A 350 27.00 12.03 -9.28
CA ASN A 350 27.77 13.26 -9.50
C ASN A 350 29.25 12.95 -9.71
N ARG A 351 29.86 12.17 -8.81
CA ARG A 351 31.27 11.74 -8.93
C ARG A 351 31.59 11.04 -10.25
N ILE A 352 30.69 10.18 -10.72
CA ILE A 352 30.87 9.42 -11.97
C ILE A 352 30.66 10.30 -13.19
N ILE A 353 29.63 11.15 -13.20
CA ILE A 353 29.33 12.04 -14.32
C ILE A 353 30.40 13.12 -14.45
N ASP A 354 31.00 13.59 -13.36
CA ASP A 354 32.06 14.60 -13.37
C ASP A 354 33.34 14.10 -14.07
N ASN A 355 33.57 12.78 -14.11
CA ASN A 355 34.65 12.18 -14.88
C ASN A 355 34.27 12.05 -16.37
N ALA A 356 35.01 12.74 -17.24
CA ALA A 356 34.76 12.76 -18.68
C ALA A 356 34.86 11.38 -19.37
N ALA A 357 35.77 10.51 -18.91
CA ALA A 357 35.94 9.17 -19.48
C ALA A 357 34.71 8.29 -19.18
N TYR A 358 34.26 8.26 -17.94
CA TYR A 358 33.06 7.51 -17.54
C TYR A 358 31.79 8.05 -18.18
N ARG A 359 31.67 9.39 -18.26
CA ARG A 359 30.58 10.05 -18.97
C ARG A 359 30.49 9.59 -20.42
N LYS A 360 31.62 9.49 -21.13
CA LYS A 360 31.65 9.02 -22.53
C LYS A 360 31.18 7.58 -22.68
N ILE A 361 31.56 6.69 -21.76
CA ILE A 361 31.10 5.30 -21.73
C ILE A 361 29.56 5.23 -21.59
N ILE A 362 29.01 5.99 -20.62
CA ILE A 362 27.57 6.04 -20.36
C ILE A 362 26.80 6.55 -21.59
N TYR A 363 27.22 7.67 -22.17
CA TYR A 363 26.52 8.22 -23.35
C TYR A 363 26.59 7.29 -24.56
N ASN A 364 27.72 6.62 -24.81
CA ASN A 364 27.86 5.70 -25.93
C ASN A 364 26.91 4.49 -25.82
N GLU A 365 26.64 4.03 -24.60
CA GLU A 365 25.71 2.92 -24.34
C GLU A 365 24.24 3.36 -24.33
N GLU A 366 23.93 4.49 -23.70
CA GLU A 366 22.55 4.93 -23.49
C GLU A 366 21.96 5.69 -24.67
N SER A 367 22.78 6.37 -25.50
CA SER A 367 22.31 7.11 -26.68
C SER A 367 21.59 6.24 -27.72
N LYS A 368 21.83 4.93 -27.69
CA LYS A 368 21.22 3.95 -28.60
C LYS A 368 19.90 3.39 -28.08
N ARG A 369 19.45 3.80 -26.89
CA ARG A 369 18.32 3.20 -26.19
C ARG A 369 17.12 4.14 -26.13
N GLU A 370 15.93 3.57 -26.17
CA GLU A 370 14.68 4.32 -26.03
C GLU A 370 14.32 4.50 -24.55
N PHE A 371 14.12 5.75 -24.13
CA PHE A 371 13.58 6.08 -22.82
C PHE A 371 12.05 6.04 -22.82
N LEU A 372 11.49 5.35 -21.84
CA LEU A 372 10.04 5.24 -21.66
C LEU A 372 9.58 6.23 -20.59
N LYS A 373 8.52 6.97 -20.89
CA LYS A 373 7.89 7.86 -19.91
C LYS A 373 6.84 7.14 -19.09
N ILE A 374 6.67 7.56 -17.84
CA ILE A 374 5.59 7.05 -17.00
C ILE A 374 4.24 7.58 -17.50
N GLU A 375 3.35 6.66 -17.85
CA GLU A 375 1.92 6.97 -17.98
C GLU A 375 1.29 7.01 -16.57
N HIS A 376 0.77 8.17 -16.20
CA HIS A 376 0.05 8.37 -14.95
C HIS A 376 -1.44 8.06 -15.14
N LEU A 377 -2.09 7.58 -14.06
CA LEU A 377 -3.54 7.44 -14.01
C LEU A 377 -4.20 8.82 -14.23
N CYS A 378 -5.39 8.83 -14.84
CA CYS A 378 -6.14 10.05 -15.16
C CYS A 378 -6.27 11.02 -13.96
N VAL A 379 -6.58 10.48 -12.78
CA VAL A 379 -6.69 11.26 -11.53
C VAL A 379 -5.37 11.96 -11.17
N ILE A 380 -4.24 11.28 -11.35
CA ILE A 380 -2.91 11.85 -11.07
C ILE A 380 -2.60 12.96 -12.07
N ASN A 381 -2.97 12.80 -13.35
CA ASN A 381 -2.82 13.86 -14.35
C ASN A 381 -3.63 15.11 -13.99
N LEU A 382 -4.84 14.96 -13.44
CA LEU A 382 -5.63 16.10 -12.94
C LEU A 382 -4.90 16.84 -11.81
N PHE A 383 -4.38 16.12 -10.81
CA PHE A 383 -3.61 16.73 -9.72
C PHE A 383 -2.31 17.40 -10.20
N ILE A 384 -1.57 16.78 -11.13
CA ILE A 384 -0.36 17.36 -11.71
C ILE A 384 -0.70 18.64 -12.47
N ASN A 385 -1.77 18.63 -13.26
CA ASN A 385 -2.20 19.81 -14.01
C ASN A 385 -2.66 20.94 -13.08
N PHE A 386 -3.38 20.60 -12.01
CA PHE A 386 -3.74 21.55 -10.97
C PHE A 386 -2.50 22.14 -10.29
N TRP A 387 -1.55 21.30 -9.86
CA TRP A 387 -0.31 21.75 -9.24
C TRP A 387 0.53 22.64 -10.17
N ARG A 388 0.67 22.26 -11.45
CA ARG A 388 1.33 23.11 -12.46
C ARG A 388 0.64 24.44 -12.62
N SER A 389 -0.69 24.47 -12.59
CA SER A 389 -1.44 25.73 -12.63
C SER A 389 -1.13 26.61 -11.41
N CYS A 390 -1.09 26.03 -10.21
CA CYS A 390 -0.71 26.75 -8.98
C CYS A 390 0.73 27.28 -9.04
N VAL A 391 1.70 26.46 -9.46
CA VAL A 391 3.11 26.86 -9.59
C VAL A 391 3.27 27.95 -10.63
N ASN A 392 2.61 27.85 -11.78
CA ASN A 392 2.67 28.89 -12.82
C ASN A 392 2.10 30.22 -12.32
N LYS A 393 0.99 30.20 -11.57
CA LYS A 393 0.45 31.41 -10.92
C LYS A 393 1.42 32.00 -9.90
N LEU A 394 2.05 31.17 -9.07
CA LEU A 394 3.06 31.61 -8.10
C LEU A 394 4.28 32.23 -8.80
N GLN A 395 4.77 31.62 -9.88
CA GLN A 395 5.89 32.16 -10.66
C GLN A 395 5.53 33.49 -11.34
N GLN A 396 4.28 33.67 -11.75
CA GLN A 396 3.78 34.94 -12.28
C GLN A 396 3.67 36.04 -11.22
N CYS A 397 3.48 35.69 -9.95
CA CYS A 397 3.48 36.66 -8.83
C CYS A 397 4.88 37.07 -8.35
N ILE A 398 5.92 36.33 -8.77
CA ILE A 398 7.32 36.59 -8.40
C ILE A 398 8.05 37.40 -9.49
N LYS A 399 7.47 37.50 -10.69
CA LYS A 399 7.86 38.47 -11.72
C LYS A 399 7.06 39.75 -11.54
#